data_AF-A0A1H7N1I0-F1
#
_entry.id   AF-A0A1H7N1I0-F1
#
_cell.length_a   1.000
_cell.length_b   1.000
_cell.length_c   1.000
_cell.angle_alpha   90.00
_cell.angle_beta   90.00
_cell.angle_gamma   90.00
#
_symmetry.space_group_name_H-M   'P 1'
#
loop_
_entity.id
_entity.type
_entity.pdbx_description
1 polymer ?
#
loop_
_entity_poly.entity_id
_entity_poly.type
_entity_poly.pdbx_seq_one_letter_code
_entity_poly.pdbx_strand_id
1 'polypeptide(L)'
;MINRLRSSLKKENGFTLIEMTLVLLIISVLLLLFVPNLSKRQESANDTGTDAIETVLQSQVDLYKIEEKKNPEDFDVMKNEKYLTPNQADRANKEFQLNGGIVTKKAK
;
A
#
# COMPACT_ATOMS: atom_id res chain seq x y z
N MET A 1 -38.27 17.02 63.35
CA MET A 1 -37.09 16.23 62.93
C MET A 1 -37.50 15.17 61.91
N ILE A 2 -37.93 15.55 60.69
CA ILE A 2 -38.39 14.59 59.64
C ILE A 2 -38.00 15.11 58.24
N ASN A 3 -36.76 15.55 58.03
CA ASN A 3 -36.36 16.15 56.74
C ASN A 3 -35.06 15.58 56.17
N ARG A 4 -34.87 14.24 56.21
CA ARG A 4 -33.70 13.58 55.59
C ARG A 4 -33.99 12.19 54.98
N LEU A 5 -35.10 12.01 54.25
CA LEU A 5 -35.38 10.73 53.56
C LEU A 5 -35.89 10.90 52.12
N ARG A 6 -35.35 11.86 51.37
CA ARG A 6 -35.41 11.85 49.90
C ARG A 6 -34.03 12.12 49.32
N SER A 7 -33.13 11.15 49.49
CA SER A 7 -31.81 11.16 48.87
C SER A 7 -31.75 10.12 47.77
N SER A 8 -31.77 10.62 46.53
CA SER A 8 -31.15 10.07 45.32
C SER A 8 -31.51 8.63 44.89
N LEU A 9 -32.48 8.54 43.98
CA LEU A 9 -32.42 7.56 42.89
C LEU A 9 -32.27 8.35 41.58
N LYS A 10 -31.07 8.84 41.29
CA LYS A 10 -30.73 9.23 39.92
C LYS A 10 -30.73 7.94 39.09
N LYS A 11 -31.68 7.81 38.16
CA LYS A 11 -31.61 6.79 37.11
C LYS A 11 -30.46 7.16 36.19
N GLU A 12 -29.34 6.46 36.30
CA GLU A 12 -28.32 6.47 35.26
C GLU A 12 -28.91 5.71 34.06
N ASN A 13 -29.27 6.45 33.01
CA ASN A 13 -29.73 5.88 31.76
C ASN A 13 -28.50 5.29 31.04
N GLY A 14 -28.18 4.05 31.36
CA GLY A 14 -27.00 3.34 30.89
C GLY A 14 -27.20 2.67 29.54
N PHE A 15 -26.19 2.83 28.71
CA PHE A 15 -25.87 2.09 27.49
C PHE A 15 -26.29 0.61 27.55
N THR A 16 -27.37 0.29 26.87
CA THR A 16 -27.94 -1.05 26.84
C THR A 16 -27.18 -1.95 25.86
N LEU A 17 -27.29 -3.27 26.01
CA LEU A 17 -26.78 -4.21 25.01
C LEU A 17 -27.40 -3.96 23.62
N ILE A 18 -28.68 -3.55 23.60
CA ILE A 18 -29.39 -3.21 22.35
C ILE A 18 -28.72 -2.03 21.65
N GLU A 19 -28.38 -0.96 22.37
CA GLU A 19 -27.63 0.16 21.79
C GLU A 19 -26.28 -0.28 21.24
N MET A 20 -25.56 -1.15 21.96
CA MET A 20 -24.29 -1.67 21.46
C MET A 20 -24.43 -2.51 20.18
N THR A 21 -25.47 -3.34 20.10
CA THR A 21 -25.72 -4.13 18.88
C THR A 21 -26.08 -3.24 17.68
N LEU A 22 -26.84 -2.17 17.90
CA LEU A 22 -27.20 -1.23 16.85
C LEU A 22 -25.97 -0.45 16.34
N VAL A 23 -25.06 -0.08 17.24
CA VAL A 23 -23.79 0.57 16.87
C VAL A 23 -22.91 -0.37 16.05
N LEU A 24 -22.72 -1.62 16.49
CA LEU A 24 -21.94 -2.60 15.73
C LEU A 24 -22.55 -2.89 14.36
N LEU A 25 -23.89 -2.92 14.26
CA LEU A 25 -24.60 -3.07 12.99
C LEU A 25 -24.26 -1.91 12.02
N ILE A 26 -24.34 -0.67 12.49
CA ILE A 26 -24.02 0.51 11.69
C ILE A 26 -22.55 0.49 11.27
N ILE A 27 -21.62 0.24 12.20
CA ILE A 27 -20.18 0.15 11.90
C ILE A 27 -19.91 -0.96 10.88
N SER A 28 -20.55 -2.12 10.99
CA SER A 28 -20.40 -3.22 10.03
C SER A 28 -20.79 -2.80 8.62
N VAL A 29 -21.91 -2.09 8.45
CA VAL A 29 -22.34 -1.60 7.12
C VAL A 29 -21.34 -0.57 6.58
N LEU A 30 -20.87 0.35 7.42
CA LEU A 30 -19.86 1.33 7.03
C LEU A 30 -18.54 0.65 6.62
N LEU A 31 -18.10 -0.39 7.34
CA LEU A 31 -16.90 -1.16 6.99
C LEU A 31 -17.07 -1.87 5.64
N LEU A 32 -18.24 -2.47 5.37
CA LEU A 32 -18.51 -3.11 4.08
C LEU A 32 -18.45 -2.13 2.90
N LEU A 33 -18.82 -0.85 3.10
CA LEU A 33 -18.69 0.18 2.07
C LEU A 33 -17.26 0.75 1.98
N PHE A 34 -16.56 0.84 3.11
CA PHE A 34 -15.24 1.46 3.19
C PHE A 34 -14.10 0.52 2.74
N VAL A 35 -14.09 -0.73 3.18
CA VAL A 35 -13.06 -1.74 2.86
C VAL A 35 -12.85 -1.91 1.35
N PRO A 36 -13.88 -2.12 0.50
CA PRO A 36 -13.65 -2.28 -0.94
C PRO A 36 -13.11 -1.00 -1.58
N ASN A 37 -13.54 0.18 -1.10
CA ASN A 37 -13.05 1.46 -1.59
C ASN A 37 -11.59 1.73 -1.16
N LEU A 38 -11.19 1.28 0.02
CA LEU A 38 -9.81 1.36 0.49
C LEU A 38 -8.90 0.40 -0.29
N SER A 39 -9.33 -0.85 -0.49
CA SER A 39 -8.56 -1.86 -1.22
C SER A 39 -8.26 -1.43 -2.66
N LYS A 40 -9.24 -0.84 -3.36
CA LYS A 40 -9.03 -0.33 -4.73
C LYS A 40 -8.02 0.82 -4.77
N ARG A 41 -8.05 1.73 -3.79
CA ARG A 41 -7.08 2.83 -3.71
C ARG A 41 -5.67 2.33 -3.41
N GLN A 42 -5.53 1.31 -2.56
CA GLN A 42 -4.27 0.64 -2.28
C GLN A 42 -3.68 0.02 -3.57
N GLU A 43 -4.52 -0.66 -4.36
CA GLU A 43 -4.12 -1.26 -5.63
C GLU A 43 -3.67 -0.20 -6.64
N SER A 44 -4.48 0.84 -6.88
CA SER A 44 -4.09 1.93 -7.79
C SER A 44 -2.82 2.66 -7.34
N ALA A 45 -2.60 2.84 -6.04
CA ALA A 45 -1.38 3.42 -5.51
C ALA A 45 -0.16 2.52 -5.75
N ASN A 46 -0.32 1.21 -5.60
CA ASN A 46 0.73 0.24 -5.92
C ASN A 46 1.05 0.23 -7.41
N ASP A 47 0.05 0.27 -8.29
CA ASP A 47 0.25 0.31 -9.74
C ASP A 47 1.00 1.58 -10.16
N THR A 48 0.56 2.74 -9.66
CA THR A 48 1.24 4.03 -9.91
C THR A 48 2.68 4.02 -9.41
N GLY A 49 2.91 3.45 -8.22
CA GLY A 49 4.26 3.30 -7.67
C GLY A 49 5.13 2.35 -8.50
N THR A 50 4.53 1.33 -9.10
CA THR A 50 5.22 0.39 -9.98
C THR A 50 5.58 1.05 -11.32
N ASP A 51 4.69 1.86 -11.90
CA ASP A 51 4.97 2.68 -13.10
C ASP A 51 6.13 3.66 -12.87
N ALA A 52 6.15 4.31 -11.71
CA ALA A 52 7.24 5.23 -11.35
C ALA A 52 8.58 4.50 -11.27
N ILE A 53 8.60 3.28 -10.74
CA ILE A 53 9.82 2.47 -10.66
C ILE A 53 10.25 1.98 -12.04
N GLU A 54 9.33 1.62 -12.91
CA GLU A 54 9.63 1.28 -14.31
C GLU A 54 10.41 2.42 -14.99
N THR A 55 9.95 3.66 -14.80
CA THR A 55 10.60 4.86 -15.35
C THR A 55 12.00 5.06 -14.78
N VAL A 56 12.18 4.87 -13.48
CA VAL A 56 13.50 4.96 -12.82
C VAL A 56 14.43 3.88 -13.35
N LEU A 57 13.97 2.63 -13.42
CA LEU A 57 14.75 1.51 -13.95
C LEU A 57 15.15 1.77 -15.41
N GLN A 58 14.22 2.21 -16.26
CA GLN A 58 14.52 2.56 -17.65
C GLN A 58 15.59 3.65 -17.73
N SER A 59 15.49 4.69 -16.90
CA SER A 59 16.50 5.75 -16.85
C SER A 59 17.89 5.21 -16.50
N GLN A 60 17.97 4.23 -15.59
CA GLN A 60 19.25 3.58 -15.25
C GLN A 60 19.78 2.70 -16.37
N VAL A 61 18.89 2.00 -17.09
CA VAL A 61 19.26 1.22 -18.28
C VAL A 61 19.79 2.14 -19.39
N ASP A 62 19.14 3.28 -19.61
CA ASP A 62 19.57 4.26 -20.60
C ASP A 62 20.92 4.86 -20.23
N LEU A 63 21.14 5.16 -18.94
CA LEU A 63 22.44 5.65 -18.44
C LEU A 63 23.54 4.61 -18.67
N TYR A 64 23.30 3.35 -18.31
CA TYR A 64 24.21 2.24 -18.58
C TYR A 64 24.56 2.16 -20.07
N LYS A 65 23.55 2.26 -20.94
CA LYS A 65 23.73 2.19 -22.38
C LYS A 65 24.57 3.34 -22.93
N ILE A 66 24.47 4.53 -22.35
CA ILE A 66 25.26 5.70 -22.75
C ILE A 66 26.73 5.52 -22.33
N GLU A 67 26.97 5.08 -21.10
CA GLU A 67 28.31 4.96 -20.53
C GLU A 67 29.08 3.75 -21.09
N GLU A 68 28.44 2.58 -21.10
CA GLU A 68 29.06 1.31 -21.49
C GLU A 68 28.87 0.98 -22.98
N LYS A 69 28.10 1.78 -23.72
CA LYS A 69 27.78 1.58 -25.15
C LYS A 69 27.16 0.23 -25.49
N LYS A 70 26.65 -0.49 -24.49
CA LYS A 70 26.00 -1.80 -24.59
C LYS A 70 24.77 -1.81 -23.69
N ASN A 71 23.81 -2.68 -23.98
CA ASN A 71 22.66 -2.85 -23.07
C ASN A 71 23.09 -3.72 -21.87
N PRO A 72 22.53 -3.47 -20.67
CA PRO A 72 22.73 -4.38 -19.54
C PRO A 72 22.08 -5.74 -19.86
N GLU A 73 22.75 -6.82 -19.47
CA GLU A 73 22.25 -8.19 -19.68
C GLU A 73 21.11 -8.51 -18.71
N ASP A 74 21.23 -8.05 -17.46
CA ASP A 74 20.23 -8.21 -16.41
C ASP A 74 20.33 -7.08 -15.36
N PHE A 75 19.42 -7.10 -14.39
CA PHE A 75 19.42 -6.14 -13.28
C PHE A 75 20.53 -6.40 -12.25
N ASP A 76 21.15 -7.58 -12.24
CA ASP A 76 22.25 -7.94 -11.33
C ASP A 76 23.58 -7.31 -11.78
N VAL A 77 23.84 -7.22 -13.09
CA VAL A 77 24.93 -6.42 -13.67
C VAL A 77 24.77 -4.97 -13.23
N MET A 78 23.55 -4.42 -13.33
CA MET A 78 23.27 -3.04 -12.90
C MET A 78 23.45 -2.82 -11.39
N LYS A 79 23.22 -3.86 -10.56
CA LYS A 79 23.50 -3.86 -9.12
C LYS A 79 25.01 -3.84 -8.84
N ASN A 80 25.76 -4.69 -9.54
CA ASN A 80 27.21 -4.82 -9.37
C ASN A 80 27.95 -3.55 -9.83
N GLU A 81 27.48 -2.95 -10.92
CA GLU A 81 28.00 -1.70 -11.46
C GLU A 81 27.42 -0.44 -10.78
N LYS A 82 26.61 -0.62 -9.73
CA LYS A 82 26.06 0.44 -8.85
C LYS A 82 25.06 1.40 -9.51
N TYR A 83 24.50 1.06 -10.66
CA TYR A 83 23.35 1.78 -11.24
C TYR A 83 22.05 1.53 -10.46
N LEU A 84 21.95 0.37 -9.80
CA LEU A 84 20.82 0.03 -8.93
C LEU A 84 21.29 -0.27 -7.51
N THR A 85 20.52 0.21 -6.53
CA THR A 85 20.69 -0.25 -5.15
C THR A 85 20.26 -1.72 -5.02
N PRO A 86 20.75 -2.47 -4.00
CA PRO A 86 20.34 -3.86 -3.79
C PRO A 86 18.82 -4.03 -3.73
N ASN A 87 18.12 -3.12 -3.04
CA ASN A 87 16.67 -3.16 -2.92
C ASN A 87 15.96 -2.92 -4.25
N GLN A 88 16.49 -2.03 -5.11
CA GLN A 88 15.93 -1.78 -6.43
C GLN A 88 16.15 -2.96 -7.36
N ALA A 89 17.33 -3.58 -7.36
CA ALA A 89 17.63 -4.75 -8.16
C ALA A 89 16.77 -5.96 -7.74
N ASP A 90 16.63 -6.20 -6.43
CA ASP A 90 15.81 -7.29 -5.91
C ASP A 90 14.32 -7.09 -6.26
N ARG A 91 13.84 -5.84 -6.26
CA ARG A 91 12.48 -5.52 -6.72
C ARG A 91 12.33 -5.63 -8.23
N ALA A 92 13.30 -5.14 -8.99
CA ALA A 92 13.34 -5.24 -10.45
C ALA A 92 13.26 -6.71 -10.88
N ASN A 93 14.06 -7.58 -10.27
CA ASN A 93 14.08 -9.02 -10.55
C ASN A 93 12.75 -9.72 -10.20
N LYS A 94 11.94 -9.19 -9.28
CA LYS A 94 10.62 -9.74 -8.94
C LYS A 94 9.52 -9.28 -9.89
N GLU A 95 9.50 -8.00 -10.23
CA GLU A 95 8.36 -7.34 -10.89
C GLU A 95 8.59 -7.00 -12.38
N PHE A 96 9.84 -7.03 -12.86
CA PHE A 96 10.21 -6.54 -14.20
C PHE A 96 11.13 -7.50 -14.97
N GLN A 97 11.17 -7.33 -16.29
CA GLN A 97 12.07 -8.00 -17.23
C GLN A 97 12.77 -6.96 -18.11
N LEU A 98 13.98 -7.31 -18.56
CA LEU A 98 14.81 -6.45 -19.41
C LEU A 98 14.87 -7.07 -20.81
N ASN A 99 14.27 -6.40 -21.78
CA ASN A 99 14.14 -6.86 -23.16
C ASN A 99 14.91 -5.92 -24.09
N GLY A 100 16.16 -6.25 -24.41
CA GLY A 100 16.97 -5.49 -25.37
C GLY A 100 17.21 -4.03 -24.98
N GLY A 101 17.28 -3.74 -23.67
CA GLY A 101 17.43 -2.38 -23.14
C GLY A 101 16.11 -1.68 -22.78
N ILE A 102 14.97 -2.38 -22.85
CA ILE A 102 13.67 -1.86 -22.42
C ILE A 102 13.20 -2.61 -21.18
N VAL A 103 12.88 -1.87 -20.12
CA VAL A 103 12.26 -2.41 -18.90
C VAL A 103 10.78 -2.61 -19.16
N THR A 104 10.28 -3.82 -18.84
CA THR A 104 8.87 -4.17 -18.99
C THR A 104 8.38 -4.92 -17.75
N LYS A 105 7.13 -4.71 -17.36
CA LYS A 105 6.54 -5.46 -16.22
C LYS A 105 6.42 -6.95 -16.55
N LYS A 106 6.76 -7.80 -15.59
CA LYS A 106 6.44 -9.23 -15.65
C LYS A 106 4.92 -9.39 -15.67
N ALA A 107 4.40 -10.12 -16.65
CA ALA A 107 3.01 -10.57 -16.60
C ALA A 107 2.81 -11.41 -15.33
N LYS A 108 1.75 -11.08 -14.58
CA LYS A 108 1.36 -11.76 -13.34
C LYS A 108 0.79 -13.14 -13.64
#